data_AF-A0A969JRE3-F1
#
_entry.id   AF-A0A969JRE3-F1
#
_cell.length_a   1.000
_cell.length_b   1.000
_cell.length_c   1.000
_cell.angle_alpha   90.00
_cell.angle_beta   90.00
_cell.angle_gamma   90.00
#
_symmetry.space_group_name_H-M   'P 1'
#
loop_
_entity.id
_entity.type
_entity.pdbx_description
1 polymer ?
#
loop_
_entity_poly.entity_id
_entity_poly.type
_entity_poly.pdbx_seq_one_letter_code
_entity_poly.pdbx_strand_id
1 'polypeptide(L)'
;MTGEEMDQAPEVIEEREDDGRAWYVVHCYSGYENKVRHNLEQRIESMGMKDTIFDVVVPTEEEIEVKEGKRRTIERRVFPGYILVNLILTEESWYVVRNTPGVTGFVGQGTTPIPLRPEEVSQIIKRMEAEAPRIKVTFKQGERVRIIDGPFNDFRGTVSEIDMERAKVRVLVSFFGRETPIELDFLQVEKS
;
A
#
# COMPACT_ATOMS: atom_id res chain seq x y z
N MET A 1 15.11 -9.34 -45.57
CA MET A 1 16.18 -10.06 -44.86
C MET A 1 16.75 -9.06 -43.86
N THR A 2 15.96 -8.65 -42.85
CA THR A 2 15.85 -9.23 -41.48
C THR A 2 17.18 -9.32 -40.76
N GLY A 3 17.23 -8.66 -39.60
CA GLY A 3 18.30 -8.77 -38.62
C GLY A 3 18.40 -7.53 -37.75
N GLU A 4 17.35 -7.27 -36.95
CA GLU A 4 17.37 -6.31 -35.85
C GLU A 4 18.49 -6.67 -34.86
N GLU A 5 19.42 -5.75 -34.62
CA GLU A 5 20.38 -5.84 -33.52
C GLU A 5 19.63 -5.46 -32.23
N MET A 6 19.24 -6.49 -31.47
CA MET A 6 18.68 -6.34 -30.14
C MET A 6 19.81 -6.00 -29.15
N ASP A 7 19.80 -4.75 -28.68
CA ASP A 7 20.52 -4.26 -27.52
C ASP A 7 20.10 -5.08 -26.28
N GLN A 8 20.92 -6.06 -25.90
CA GLN A 8 20.75 -6.78 -24.64
C GLN A 8 21.42 -5.97 -23.53
N ALA A 9 20.63 -5.16 -22.84
CA ALA A 9 21.01 -4.63 -21.53
C ALA A 9 21.28 -5.83 -20.59
N PRO A 10 22.32 -5.79 -19.75
CA PRO A 10 22.57 -6.87 -18.81
C PRO A 10 21.46 -6.88 -17.76
N GLU A 11 20.68 -7.97 -17.73
CA GLU A 11 19.90 -8.33 -16.55
C GLU A 11 20.90 -8.58 -15.42
N VAL A 12 21.05 -7.62 -14.52
CA VAL A 12 21.71 -7.81 -13.23
C VAL A 12 20.83 -8.75 -12.41
N ILE A 13 21.05 -10.05 -12.57
CA ILE A 13 20.56 -11.05 -11.65
C ILE A 13 21.46 -10.92 -10.42
N GLU A 14 21.05 -10.12 -9.43
CA GLU A 14 21.69 -10.15 -8.12
C GLU A 14 21.51 -11.57 -7.56
N GLU A 15 22.58 -12.37 -7.61
CA GLU A 15 22.73 -13.60 -6.84
C GLU A 15 22.63 -13.23 -5.36
N ARG A 16 21.39 -13.23 -4.84
CA ARG A 16 21.16 -13.14 -3.40
C ARG A 16 21.72 -14.42 -2.79
N GLU A 17 22.81 -14.29 -2.04
CA GLU A 17 23.30 -15.34 -1.15
C GLU A 17 22.10 -15.99 -0.44
N ASP A 18 21.96 -17.29 -0.63
CA ASP A 18 20.91 -18.11 -0.01
C ASP A 18 21.23 -18.23 1.49
N ASP A 19 20.97 -17.15 2.22
CA ASP A 19 21.18 -17.01 3.67
C ASP A 19 20.16 -17.85 4.48
N GLY A 20 19.41 -18.74 3.82
CA GLY A 20 18.32 -19.53 4.39
C GLY A 20 17.08 -18.72 4.80
N ARG A 21 17.07 -17.41 4.57
CA ARG A 21 15.95 -16.51 4.88
C ARG A 21 14.85 -16.61 3.83
N ALA A 22 13.61 -16.70 4.29
CA ALA A 22 12.45 -16.69 3.43
C ALA A 22 11.33 -15.84 4.03
N TRP A 23 10.45 -15.38 3.15
CA TRP A 23 9.24 -14.67 3.56
C TRP A 23 8.14 -15.66 3.87
N TYR A 24 7.54 -15.52 5.04
CA TYR A 24 6.43 -16.32 5.49
C TYR A 24 5.22 -15.44 5.77
N VAL A 25 4.03 -16.01 5.58
CA VAL A 25 2.78 -15.32 5.92
C VAL A 25 2.28 -15.84 7.26
N VAL A 26 1.93 -14.91 8.13
CA VAL A 26 1.39 -15.15 9.46
C VAL A 26 -0.03 -14.61 9.51
N HIS A 27 -0.95 -15.45 9.95
CA HIS A 27 -2.33 -15.05 10.17
C HIS A 27 -2.51 -14.55 11.60
N CYS A 28 -3.14 -13.39 11.75
CA CYS A 28 -3.40 -12.73 13.02
C CYS A 28 -4.85 -12.23 13.08
N TYR A 29 -5.30 -11.86 14.27
CA TYR A 29 -6.62 -11.27 14.41
C TYR A 29 -6.68 -9.91 13.70
N SER A 30 -7.64 -9.75 12.79
CA SER A 30 -7.91 -8.49 12.09
C SER A 30 -8.11 -7.33 13.08
N GLY A 31 -7.47 -6.19 12.85
CA GLY A 31 -7.46 -5.03 13.75
C GLY A 31 -6.37 -5.06 14.83
N TYR A 32 -5.66 -6.17 14.98
CA TYR A 32 -4.51 -6.29 15.88
C TYR A 32 -3.17 -6.32 15.12
N GLU A 33 -3.14 -6.20 13.80
CA GLU A 33 -1.92 -6.43 13.00
C GLU A 33 -0.77 -5.50 13.41
N ASN A 34 -1.03 -4.21 13.57
CA ASN A 34 -0.02 -3.24 14.01
C ASN A 34 0.49 -3.55 15.43
N LYS A 35 -0.40 -4.04 16.31
CA LYS A 35 -0.02 -4.45 17.67
C LYS A 35 0.81 -5.73 17.64
N VAL A 36 0.46 -6.67 16.77
CA VAL A 36 1.20 -7.92 16.57
C VAL A 36 2.58 -7.63 16.00
N ARG A 37 2.70 -6.76 14.99
CA ARG A 37 3.98 -6.28 14.46
C ARG A 37 4.87 -5.74 15.58
N HIS A 38 4.35 -4.80 16.37
CA HIS A 38 5.11 -4.23 17.48
C HIS A 38 5.50 -5.26 18.54
N ASN A 39 4.59 -6.16 18.91
CA ASN A 39 4.89 -7.25 19.84
C ASN A 39 5.96 -8.19 19.29
N LEU A 40 5.93 -8.49 17.99
CA LEU A 40 6.94 -9.31 17.31
C LEU A 40 8.30 -8.61 17.39
N GLU A 41 8.38 -7.34 17.00
CA GLU A 41 9.61 -6.53 17.03
C GLU A 41 10.22 -6.47 18.44
N GLN A 42 9.40 -6.17 19.45
CA GLN A 42 9.84 -6.12 20.85
C GLN A 42 10.37 -7.48 21.33
N ARG A 43 9.75 -8.56 20.87
CA ARG A 43 10.09 -9.92 21.29
C ARG A 43 11.34 -10.44 20.58
N ILE A 44 11.51 -10.10 19.30
CA ILE A 44 12.74 -10.32 18.53
C ILE A 44 13.91 -9.60 19.22
N GLU A 45 13.70 -8.35 19.65
CA GLU A 45 14.72 -7.59 20.36
C GLU A 45 15.03 -8.16 21.75
N SER A 46 14.00 -8.50 22.53
CA SER A 46 14.18 -9.02 23.90
C SER A 46 14.86 -10.38 23.96
N MET A 47 14.67 -11.25 22.96
CA MET A 47 15.28 -12.58 22.88
C MET A 47 16.50 -12.61 21.97
N GLY A 48 16.94 -11.48 21.42
CA GLY A 48 18.11 -11.41 20.56
C GLY A 48 17.98 -12.18 19.24
N MET A 49 16.77 -12.33 18.69
CA MET A 49 16.52 -13.08 17.44
C MET A 49 16.64 -12.20 16.19
N LYS A 50 17.35 -11.07 16.26
CA LYS A 50 17.58 -10.19 15.11
C LYS A 50 18.40 -10.87 14.01
N ASP A 51 19.16 -11.90 14.36
CA ASP A 51 19.94 -12.72 13.44
C ASP A 51 19.09 -13.77 12.69
N THR A 52 17.84 -13.99 13.11
CA THR A 52 16.95 -15.01 12.53
C THR A 52 15.69 -14.41 11.94
N ILE A 53 15.14 -13.36 12.54
CA ILE A 53 13.97 -12.63 12.05
C ILE A 53 14.43 -11.23 11.64
N PHE A 54 14.37 -10.96 10.34
CA PHE A 54 14.93 -9.77 9.72
C PHE A 54 13.89 -8.65 9.59
N ASP A 55 12.71 -8.99 9.07
CA ASP A 55 11.68 -8.00 8.77
C ASP A 55 10.27 -8.48 9.13
N VAL A 56 9.44 -7.53 9.57
CA VAL A 56 8.03 -7.75 9.88
C VAL A 56 7.22 -6.65 9.21
N VAL A 57 6.46 -7.02 8.19
CA VAL A 57 5.73 -6.09 7.32
C VAL A 57 4.24 -6.40 7.38
N VAL A 58 3.43 -5.39 7.69
CA VAL A 58 1.98 -5.48 7.55
C VAL A 58 1.62 -4.98 6.15
N PRO A 59 0.87 -5.75 5.34
CA PRO A 59 0.45 -5.33 4.00
C PRO A 59 -0.64 -4.24 4.07
N THR A 60 -0.21 -3.02 4.31
CA THR A 60 -1.00 -1.78 4.24
C THR A 60 -0.65 -0.99 2.98
N GLU A 61 -1.64 -0.32 2.41
CA GLU A 61 -1.51 0.60 1.29
C GLU A 61 -1.87 2.00 1.82
N GLU A 62 -1.01 2.98 1.56
CA GLU A 62 -1.27 4.36 1.95
C GLU A 62 -2.27 4.98 0.96
N GLU A 63 -3.48 5.27 1.44
CA GLU A 63 -4.48 6.04 0.70
C GLU A 63 -4.52 7.47 1.25
N ILE A 64 -4.54 8.48 0.38
CA ILE A 64 -4.80 9.86 0.81
C ILE A 64 -6.31 10.05 0.84
N GLU A 65 -6.89 10.12 2.03
CA GLU A 65 -8.27 10.56 2.21
C GLU A 65 -8.28 12.08 2.35
N VAL A 66 -8.97 12.76 1.42
CA VAL A 66 -9.25 14.19 1.53
C VAL A 66 -10.60 14.34 2.23
N LYS A 67 -10.57 14.81 3.47
CA LYS A 67 -11.76 15.07 4.26
C LYS A 67 -11.64 16.46 4.89
N GLU A 68 -12.60 17.33 4.57
CA GLU A 68 -12.66 18.73 5.01
C GLU A 68 -11.41 19.55 4.62
N GLY A 69 -10.92 19.33 3.40
CA GLY A 69 -9.75 20.01 2.84
C GLY A 69 -8.41 19.70 3.49
N LYS A 70 -8.36 18.75 4.44
CA LYS A 70 -7.12 18.24 5.02
C LYS A 70 -6.78 16.90 4.41
N ARG A 71 -5.54 16.82 3.90
CA ARG A 71 -4.94 15.56 3.43
C ARG A 71 -4.69 14.70 4.67
N ARG A 72 -5.38 13.56 4.77
CA ARG A 72 -5.09 12.55 5.77
C ARG A 72 -4.60 11.30 5.05
N THR A 73 -3.33 10.97 5.22
CA THR A 73 -2.83 9.65 4.85
C THR A 73 -3.49 8.64 5.78
N ILE A 74 -4.30 7.76 5.21
CA ILE A 74 -4.91 6.63 5.90
C ILE A 74 -4.25 5.35 5.40
N GLU A 75 -3.82 4.51 6.33
CA GLU A 75 -3.29 3.20 5.99
C GLU A 75 -4.48 2.25 5.78
N ARG A 76 -4.77 1.89 4.53
CA ARG A 76 -5.78 0.87 4.23
C ARG A 76 -5.12 -0.50 4.14
N ARG A 77 -5.59 -1.42 4.97
CA ARG A 77 -5.15 -2.82 4.97
C ARG A 77 -5.55 -3.48 3.65
N VAL A 78 -4.57 -3.96 2.88
CA VAL A 78 -4.80 -4.69 1.63
C VAL A 78 -5.29 -6.10 1.94
N PHE A 79 -4.72 -6.72 2.97
CA PHE A 79 -5.06 -8.06 3.45
C PHE A 79 -5.28 -8.04 4.97
N PRO A 80 -6.50 -7.78 5.45
CA PRO A 80 -6.77 -7.76 6.88
C PRO A 80 -6.54 -9.14 7.50
N GLY A 81 -5.80 -9.18 8.61
CA GLY A 81 -5.44 -10.39 9.33
C GLY A 81 -4.17 -11.09 8.85
N TYR A 82 -3.40 -10.50 7.93
CA TYR A 82 -2.16 -11.09 7.41
C TYR A 82 -0.95 -10.21 7.71
N ILE A 83 0.17 -10.85 8.03
CA ILE A 83 1.47 -10.22 8.26
C ILE A 83 2.52 -11.00 7.50
N LEU A 84 3.44 -10.30 6.86
CA LEU A 84 4.60 -10.87 6.18
C LEU A 84 5.80 -10.81 7.12
N VAL A 85 6.49 -11.93 7.28
CA VAL A 85 7.67 -12.02 8.14
C VAL A 85 8.81 -12.64 7.37
N ASN A 86 9.93 -11.91 7.27
CA ASN A 86 11.17 -12.39 6.70
C ASN A 86 12.01 -13.03 7.80
N LEU A 87 12.19 -14.35 7.75
CA LEU A 87 12.94 -15.08 8.77
C LEU A 87 13.64 -16.32 8.20
N ILE A 88 14.67 -16.79 8.90
CA ILE A 88 15.21 -18.15 8.73
C ILE A 88 14.36 -19.09 9.57
N LEU A 89 13.82 -20.14 8.95
CA LEU A 89 12.92 -21.07 9.63
C LEU A 89 13.72 -21.99 10.57
N THR A 90 13.62 -21.72 11.86
CA THR A 90 14.17 -22.53 12.95
C THR A 90 13.05 -22.83 13.96
N GLU A 91 13.23 -23.82 14.83
CA GLU A 91 12.25 -24.12 15.89
C GLU A 91 12.02 -22.92 16.81
N GLU A 92 13.09 -22.17 17.07
CA GLU A 92 13.09 -20.97 17.88
C GLU A 92 12.29 -19.84 17.22
N SER A 93 12.63 -19.45 15.98
CA SER A 93 11.92 -18.38 15.26
C SER A 93 10.44 -18.72 15.05
N TRP A 94 10.14 -19.98 14.75
CA TRP A 94 8.76 -20.47 14.66
C TRP A 94 8.00 -20.35 16.00
N TYR A 95 8.64 -20.72 17.11
CA TYR A 95 8.03 -20.63 18.44
C TYR A 95 7.74 -19.18 18.84
N VAL A 96 8.68 -18.28 18.56
CA VAL A 96 8.53 -16.84 18.87
C VAL A 96 7.34 -16.23 18.15
N VAL A 97 7.22 -16.48 16.85
CA VAL A 97 6.11 -15.96 16.05
C VAL A 97 4.79 -16.55 16.54
N ARG A 98 4.73 -17.88 16.72
CA ARG A 98 3.50 -18.56 17.13
C ARG A 98 3.04 -18.20 18.54
N ASN A 99 3.97 -17.97 19.46
CA ASN A 99 3.64 -17.63 20.85
C ASN A 99 3.37 -16.13 21.05
N THR A 100 3.42 -15.32 19.98
CA THR A 100 3.17 -13.88 20.07
C THR A 100 1.67 -13.58 20.20
N PRO A 101 1.26 -12.74 21.18
CA PRO A 101 -0.14 -12.39 21.36
C PRO A 101 -0.76 -11.76 20.10
N GLY A 102 -1.85 -12.36 19.64
CA GLY A 102 -2.59 -11.91 18.45
C GLY A 102 -2.26 -12.70 17.17
N VAL A 103 -1.24 -13.55 17.19
CA VAL A 103 -0.95 -14.51 16.12
C VAL A 103 -1.85 -15.74 16.29
N THR A 104 -2.49 -16.15 15.21
CA THR A 104 -3.30 -17.38 15.16
C THR A 104 -2.50 -18.56 14.62
N GLY A 105 -1.52 -18.30 13.76
CA GLY A 105 -0.61 -19.31 13.22
C GLY A 105 0.04 -18.86 11.92
N PHE A 106 0.94 -19.68 11.42
CA PHE A 106 1.49 -19.52 10.08
C PHE A 106 0.49 -20.00 9.02
N VAL A 107 0.51 -19.36 7.86
CA VAL A 107 -0.24 -19.81 6.70
C VAL A 107 0.53 -20.95 6.04
N GLY A 108 -0.10 -22.12 5.98
CA GLY A 108 0.50 -23.34 5.42
C GLY A 108 -0.42 -24.55 5.53
N GLN A 109 0.01 -25.69 4.99
CA GLN A 109 -0.68 -26.96 5.18
C GLN A 109 -0.31 -27.52 6.57
N GLY A 110 -1.17 -27.28 7.56
CA GLY A 110 -1.00 -27.80 8.92
C GLY A 110 -0.12 -26.91 9.80
N THR A 111 0.95 -27.47 10.36
CA THR A 111 1.87 -26.78 11.30
C THR A 111 3.14 -26.24 10.64
N THR A 112 3.39 -26.60 9.38
CA THR A 112 4.61 -26.22 8.66
C THR A 112 4.38 -24.94 7.85
N PRO A 113 5.14 -23.87 8.09
CA PRO A 113 4.99 -22.63 7.33
C PRO A 113 5.49 -22.81 5.90
N ILE A 114 4.75 -22.29 4.93
CA ILE A 114 5.12 -22.34 3.52
C ILE A 114 5.80 -21.01 3.16
N PRO A 115 7.04 -21.01 2.64
CA PRO A 115 7.68 -19.79 2.19
C PRO A 115 6.98 -19.26 0.93
N LEU A 116 6.81 -17.95 0.87
CA LEU A 116 6.37 -17.24 -0.33
C LEU A 116 7.47 -17.22 -1.37
N ARG A 117 7.08 -17.25 -2.65
CA ARG A 117 8.04 -17.04 -3.73
C ARG A 117 8.53 -15.59 -3.72
N PRO A 118 9.82 -15.34 -4.03
CA PRO A 118 10.36 -13.99 -4.09
C PRO A 118 9.56 -13.06 -5.01
N GLU A 119 9.01 -13.60 -6.10
CA GLU A 119 8.14 -12.88 -7.04
C GLU A 119 6.85 -12.38 -6.39
N GLU A 120 6.20 -13.21 -5.58
CA GLU A 120 4.94 -12.85 -4.87
C GLU A 120 5.21 -11.76 -3.83
N VAL A 121 6.29 -11.91 -3.07
CA VAL A 121 6.72 -10.90 -2.10
C VAL A 121 7.01 -9.58 -2.79
N SER A 122 7.76 -9.61 -3.89
CA SER A 122 8.11 -8.42 -4.65
C SER A 122 6.86 -7.73 -5.22
N GLN A 123 5.85 -8.48 -5.66
CA GLN A 123 4.56 -7.92 -6.08
C GLN A 123 3.81 -7.26 -4.93
N ILE A 124 3.81 -7.85 -3.74
CA ILE A 124 3.16 -7.29 -2.56
C ILE A 124 3.88 -6.02 -2.10
N ILE A 125 5.21 -6.06 -1.99
CA ILE A 125 6.05 -4.92 -1.61
C ILE A 125 5.89 -3.79 -2.64
N LYS A 126 5.98 -4.09 -3.94
CA LYS A 126 5.77 -3.09 -5.01
C LYS A 126 4.38 -2.47 -4.97
N ARG A 127 3.37 -3.21 -4.51
CA ARG A 127 2.01 -2.68 -4.33
C ARG A 127 1.91 -1.77 -3.10
N MET A 128 2.68 -2.05 -2.05
CA MET A 128 2.81 -1.17 -0.88
C MET A 128 3.61 0.09 -1.21
N GLU A 129 4.73 -0.05 -1.93
CA GLU A 129 5.63 1.03 -2.37
C GLU A 129 5.15 1.76 -3.62
N ALA A 130 3.99 1.42 -4.18
CA ALA A 130 3.43 2.17 -5.30
C ALA A 130 3.08 3.59 -4.84
N GLU A 131 4.08 4.48 -4.87
CA GLU A 131 4.09 5.89 -4.44
C GLU A 131 3.05 6.78 -5.13
N ALA A 132 2.34 6.26 -6.13
CA ALA A 132 1.16 6.92 -6.64
C ALA A 132 -0.01 6.52 -5.73
N PRO A 133 -0.39 7.34 -4.72
CA PRO A 133 -1.62 7.10 -3.99
C PRO A 133 -2.69 6.92 -5.04
N ARG A 134 -3.29 5.73 -5.10
CA ARG A 134 -4.45 5.51 -5.94
C ARG A 134 -5.53 6.35 -5.30
N ILE A 135 -5.60 7.62 -5.69
CA ILE A 135 -6.64 8.53 -5.27
C ILE A 135 -7.92 7.81 -5.68
N LYS A 136 -8.62 7.21 -4.71
CA LYS A 136 -9.97 6.74 -4.92
C LYS A 136 -10.81 7.99 -5.06
N VAL A 137 -10.78 8.55 -6.25
CA VAL A 137 -11.65 9.64 -6.66
C VAL A 137 -13.06 9.09 -6.49
N THR A 138 -13.72 9.50 -5.41
CA THR A 138 -15.09 9.06 -5.09
C THR A 138 -16.11 9.89 -5.90
N PHE A 139 -15.62 10.83 -6.71
CA PHE A 139 -16.43 11.73 -7.54
C PHE A 139 -16.76 11.09 -8.89
N LYS A 140 -18.00 11.24 -9.34
CA LYS A 140 -18.41 10.86 -10.70
C LYS A 140 -18.61 12.10 -11.57
N GLN A 141 -18.48 11.93 -12.89
CA GLN A 141 -18.88 12.95 -13.86
C GLN A 141 -20.34 13.38 -13.59
N GLY A 142 -20.58 14.68 -13.52
CA GLY A 142 -21.88 15.26 -13.17
C GLY A 142 -22.11 15.48 -11.66
N GLU A 143 -21.20 15.09 -10.77
CA GLU A 143 -21.33 15.41 -9.34
C GLU A 143 -20.95 16.86 -9.03
N ARG A 144 -21.61 17.40 -7.98
CA ARG A 144 -21.27 18.72 -7.45
C ARG A 144 -20.09 18.63 -6.50
N VAL A 145 -19.10 19.46 -6.75
CA VAL A 145 -17.87 19.55 -5.96
C VAL A 145 -17.64 20.99 -5.52
N ARG A 146 -16.99 21.16 -4.37
CA ARG A 146 -16.49 22.43 -3.86
C ARG A 146 -15.00 22.48 -4.05
N ILE A 147 -14.49 23.62 -4.49
CA ILE A 147 -13.07 23.87 -4.61
C ILE A 147 -12.57 24.33 -3.24
N ILE A 148 -11.54 23.68 -2.72
CA ILE A 148 -11.01 23.87 -1.37
C ILE A 148 -9.62 24.50 -1.36
N ASP A 149 -8.99 24.65 -2.53
CA ASP A 149 -7.62 25.13 -2.67
C ASP A 149 -7.46 25.96 -3.96
N GLY A 150 -6.50 26.88 -3.96
CA GLY A 150 -6.24 27.80 -5.07
C GLY A 150 -7.09 29.09 -5.06
N PRO A 151 -6.98 29.93 -6.11
CA PRO A 151 -7.66 31.23 -6.18
C PRO A 151 -9.19 31.12 -6.31
N PHE A 152 -9.71 29.91 -6.48
CA PHE A 152 -11.13 29.59 -6.57
C PHE A 152 -11.64 28.81 -5.35
N ASN A 153 -10.95 28.90 -4.22
CA ASN A 153 -11.41 28.34 -2.95
C ASN A 153 -12.84 28.84 -2.59
N ASP A 154 -13.65 27.96 -2.00
CA ASP A 154 -15.07 28.13 -1.65
C ASP A 154 -16.07 28.19 -2.83
N PHE A 155 -15.60 28.12 -4.08
CA PHE A 155 -16.49 28.03 -5.23
C PHE A 155 -17.06 26.62 -5.40
N ARG A 156 -18.32 26.53 -5.87
CA ARG A 156 -19.00 25.27 -6.18
C ARG A 156 -19.13 25.11 -7.67
N GLY A 157 -18.89 23.90 -8.15
CA GLY A 157 -19.00 23.55 -9.56
C GLY A 157 -19.46 22.11 -9.76
N THR A 158 -19.58 21.72 -11.02
CA THR A 158 -19.97 20.37 -11.43
C THR A 158 -18.81 19.71 -12.16
N VAL A 159 -18.51 18.45 -11.84
CA VAL A 159 -17.45 17.70 -12.53
C VAL A 159 -17.86 17.43 -13.97
N SER A 160 -17.11 17.98 -14.92
CA SER A 160 -17.32 17.76 -16.36
C SER A 160 -16.55 16.58 -16.90
N GLU A 161 -15.32 16.34 -16.44
CA GLU A 161 -14.44 15.28 -16.95
C GLU A 161 -13.40 14.93 -15.88
N ILE A 162 -13.00 13.66 -15.81
CA ILE A 162 -12.07 13.12 -14.81
C ILE A 162 -10.94 12.45 -15.57
N ASP A 163 -9.74 12.99 -15.45
CA ASP A 163 -8.52 12.42 -16.02
C ASP A 163 -7.74 11.70 -14.91
N MET A 164 -7.99 10.39 -14.80
CA MET A 164 -7.37 9.52 -13.80
C MET A 164 -5.87 9.29 -14.07
N GLU A 165 -5.43 9.43 -15.32
CA GLU A 165 -4.03 9.22 -15.71
C GLU A 165 -3.15 10.40 -15.30
N ARG A 166 -3.70 11.62 -15.39
CA ARG A 166 -2.96 12.86 -15.07
C ARG A 166 -3.27 13.44 -13.69
N ALA A 167 -4.09 12.76 -12.89
CA ALA A 167 -4.57 13.23 -11.59
C ALA A 167 -5.35 14.57 -11.65
N LYS A 168 -6.05 14.85 -12.77
CA LYS A 168 -6.74 16.13 -12.99
C LYS A 168 -8.24 15.96 -13.16
N VAL A 169 -8.99 16.97 -12.74
CA VAL A 169 -10.44 17.07 -12.90
C VAL A 169 -10.80 18.37 -13.59
N ARG A 170 -11.71 18.29 -14.56
CA ARG A 170 -12.35 19.48 -15.13
C ARG A 170 -13.64 19.76 -14.41
N VAL A 171 -13.74 20.92 -13.80
CA VAL A 171 -14.92 21.38 -13.06
C VAL A 171 -15.51 22.58 -13.79
N LEU A 172 -16.81 22.52 -14.07
CA LEU A 172 -17.60 23.65 -14.55
C LEU A 172 -18.02 24.49 -13.35
N VAL A 173 -17.42 25.67 -13.22
CA VAL A 173 -17.76 26.62 -12.18
C VAL A 173 -18.71 27.66 -12.77
N SER A 174 -19.85 27.86 -12.12
CA SER A 174 -20.84 28.84 -12.56
C SER A 174 -20.51 30.22 -12.01
N PHE A 175 -20.01 31.10 -12.88
CA PHE A 175 -19.81 32.51 -12.58
C PHE A 175 -20.86 33.34 -13.31
N PHE A 176 -21.67 34.13 -12.58
CA PHE A 176 -22.59 35.11 -13.18
C PHE A 176 -23.55 34.52 -14.25
N GLY A 177 -24.03 33.28 -14.04
CA GLY A 177 -24.92 32.60 -14.98
C GLY A 177 -24.22 32.04 -16.23
N ARG A 178 -22.88 31.96 -16.23
CA ARG A 178 -22.07 31.30 -17.27
C ARG A 178 -21.23 30.20 -16.65
N GLU A 179 -21.23 29.02 -17.27
CA GLU A 179 -20.41 27.88 -16.84
C GLU A 179 -19.02 28.01 -17.47
N THR A 180 -17.97 28.09 -16.65
CA THR A 180 -16.58 28.15 -17.12
C THR A 180 -15.86 26.86 -16.71
N PRO A 181 -15.30 26.09 -17.67
CA PRO A 181 -14.54 24.90 -17.34
C PRO A 181 -13.16 25.29 -16.81
N ILE A 182 -12.82 24.79 -15.62
CA ILE A 182 -11.52 24.97 -14.98
C ILE A 182 -10.92 23.59 -14.74
N GLU A 183 -9.65 23.43 -15.10
CA GLU A 183 -8.86 22.24 -14.80
C GLU A 183 -8.19 22.41 -13.44
N LEU A 184 -8.50 21.50 -12.52
CA LEU A 184 -8.01 21.48 -11.15
C LEU A 184 -7.40 20.11 -10.85
N ASP A 185 -6.53 20.06 -9.87
CA ASP A 185 -6.03 18.78 -9.37
C ASP A 185 -7.11 18.09 -8.51
N PHE A 186 -7.11 16.76 -8.43
CA PHE A 186 -8.04 16.03 -7.55
C PHE A 186 -7.94 16.47 -6.08
N LEU A 187 -6.76 16.95 -5.68
CA LEU A 187 -6.49 17.45 -4.33
C LEU A 187 -7.14 18.81 -4.03
N GLN A 188 -7.55 19.56 -5.06
CA GLN A 188 -8.10 20.91 -4.91
C GLN A 188 -9.63 20.93 -4.88
N VAL A 189 -10.28 19.77 -5.00
CA VAL A 189 -11.73 19.62 -5.04
C VAL A 189 -12.21 18.65 -3.95
N GLU A 190 -13.37 18.96 -3.38
CA GLU A 190 -14.03 18.17 -2.35
C GLU A 190 -15.50 17.95 -2.73
N LYS A 191 -16.10 16.84 -2.28
CA LYS A 191 -17.53 16.57 -2.51
C LYS A 191 -18.37 17.60 -1.74
N SER A 192 -19.37 18.19 -2.40
CA SER A 192 -20.40 19.00 -1.72
C SER A 192 -21.64 18.20 -1.36
#